data_AF-W1YQM8-F1
#
_entry.id   AF-W1YQM8-F1
#
_cell.length_a   1.000
_cell.length_b   1.000
_cell.length_c   1.000
_cell.angle_alpha   90.00
_cell.angle_beta   90.00
_cell.angle_gamma   90.00
#
_symmetry.space_group_name_H-M   'P 1'
#
loop_
_entity.id
_entity.type
_entity.pdbx_description
1 polymer ?
#
loop_
_entity_poly.entity_id
_entity_poly.type
_entity_poly.pdbx_seq_one_letter_code
_entity_poly.pdbx_strand_id
1 'polypeptide(L)' 'PPRHEEVAAFAAGAEAQLSGELAVCAGSCGPGNLHLINGLFDCHRNHVPVLAIAAHIPSSEIGSGYF' A
#
# COMPACT_ATOMS: atom_id res chain seq x y z
N PRO A 1 -8.12 9.74 8.90
CA PRO A 1 -7.61 8.67 8.02
C PRO A 1 -7.01 9.29 6.75
N PRO A 2 -5.88 8.77 6.23
CA PRO A 2 -5.28 9.27 4.99
C PRO A 2 -6.29 9.15 3.83
N ARG A 3 -6.41 10.22 3.04
CA ARG A 3 -7.31 10.28 1.87
C ARG A 3 -6.60 9.98 0.55
N HIS A 4 -5.30 9.74 0.62
CA HIS A 4 -4.43 9.37 -0.49
C HIS A 4 -3.63 8.14 -0.07
N GLU A 5 -3.62 7.13 -0.91
CA GLU A 5 -3.01 5.83 -0.64
C GLU A 5 -1.49 5.95 -0.47
N GLU A 6 -0.86 6.85 -1.23
CA GLU A 6 0.57 7.16 -1.09
C GLU A 6 0.91 7.65 0.33
N VAL A 7 0.09 8.55 0.89
CA VAL A 7 0.28 9.06 2.25
C VAL A 7 0.06 7.94 3.28
N ALA A 8 -0.86 7.00 3.01
CA ALA A 8 -1.07 5.86 3.88
C ALA A 8 0.17 4.94 3.94
N ALA A 9 0.84 4.70 2.81
CA ALA A 9 2.07 3.90 2.77
C ALA A 9 3.23 4.58 3.51
N PHE A 10 3.41 5.90 3.35
CA PHE A 10 4.41 6.64 4.12
C PHE A 10 4.14 6.66 5.62
N ALA A 11 2.86 6.81 6.02
CA ALA A 11 2.49 6.77 7.42
C ALA A 11 2.78 5.40 8.06
N ALA A 12 2.52 4.30 7.33
CA ALA A 12 2.86 2.96 7.79
C ALA A 12 4.39 2.78 7.91
N GLY A 13 5.17 3.29 6.96
CA GLY A 13 6.63 3.28 7.04
C GLY A 13 7.16 4.02 8.27
N ALA A 14 6.64 5.23 8.53
CA ALA A 14 7.01 6.00 9.71
C ALA A 14 6.67 5.26 11.02
N GLU A 15 5.48 4.65 11.10
CA GLU A 15 5.07 3.87 12.28
C GLU A 15 5.99 2.67 12.52
N ALA A 16 6.29 1.89 11.47
CA ALA A 16 7.21 0.75 11.57
C ALA A 16 8.63 1.17 11.99
N GLN A 17 9.09 2.33 11.51
CA GLN A 17 10.41 2.85 11.85
C GLN A 17 10.49 3.34 13.30
N LEU A 18 9.42 3.94 13.82
CA LEU A 18 9.35 4.43 15.20
C LEU A 18 9.13 3.32 16.22
N SER A 19 8.26 2.36 15.89
CA SER A 19 7.90 1.26 16.78
C SER A 19 8.92 0.11 16.74
N GLY A 20 9.64 -0.06 15.63
CA GLY A 20 10.42 -1.27 15.37
C GLY A 20 9.57 -2.51 15.06
N GLU A 21 8.25 -2.34 14.93
CA GLU A 21 7.28 -3.40 14.69
C GLU A 21 6.78 -3.36 13.23
N LEU A 22 6.13 -4.43 12.79
CA LEU A 22 5.50 -4.49 11.47
C LEU A 22 4.31 -3.53 11.39
N ALA A 23 4.31 -2.63 10.41
CA ALA A 23 3.15 -1.81 10.09
C ALA A 23 2.40 -2.31 8.83
N VAL A 24 1.11 -1.96 8.74
CA VAL A 24 0.24 -2.40 7.64
C VAL A 24 -0.43 -1.21 6.98
N CYS A 25 -0.46 -1.18 5.64
CA CYS A 25 -1.30 -0.28 4.85
C CYS A 25 -2.19 -1.08 3.89
N ALA A 26 -3.34 -0.52 3.52
CA ALA A 26 -4.27 -1.17 2.59
C ALA A 26 -4.79 -0.19 1.55
N GLY A 27 -4.99 -0.67 0.32
CA GLY A 27 -5.50 0.12 -0.80
C GLY A 27 -6.55 -0.66 -1.61
N SER A 28 -7.53 0.04 -2.15
CA SER A 28 -8.58 -0.56 -2.99
C SER A 28 -8.05 -1.00 -4.36
N CYS A 29 -8.85 -1.79 -5.08
CA CYS A 29 -8.60 -2.15 -6.47
C CYS A 29 -8.73 -0.93 -7.40
N GLY A 30 -7.97 -0.95 -8.50
CA GLY A 30 -7.84 0.17 -9.43
C GLY A 30 -6.54 0.96 -9.21
N PRO A 31 -6.44 2.20 -9.72
CA PRO A 31 -5.20 2.99 -9.65
C PRO A 31 -4.75 3.30 -8.22
N GLY A 32 -5.64 3.21 -7.23
CA GLY A 32 -5.33 3.50 -5.82
C GLY A 32 -4.26 2.58 -5.21
N ASN A 33 -4.21 1.29 -5.57
CA ASN A 33 -3.16 0.40 -5.04
C ASN A 33 -1.77 0.68 -5.65
N LEU A 34 -1.69 1.26 -6.86
CA LEU A 34 -0.42 1.67 -7.47
C LEU A 34 0.23 2.79 -6.66
N HIS A 35 -0.56 3.68 -6.05
CA HIS A 35 -0.05 4.78 -5.26
C HIS A 35 0.62 4.32 -3.95
N LEU A 36 0.40 3.07 -3.52
CA LEU A 36 1.16 2.49 -2.40
C LEU A 36 2.64 2.27 -2.76
N ILE A 37 2.97 2.14 -4.05
CA ILE A 37 4.30 1.69 -4.50
C ILE A 37 5.41 2.66 -4.10
N ASN A 38 5.14 3.97 -4.09
CA ASN A 38 6.12 4.98 -3.74
C ASN A 38 6.54 4.86 -2.27
N GLY A 39 5.57 4.72 -1.37
CA GLY A 39 5.85 4.49 0.05
C GLY A 39 6.51 3.14 0.32
N LEU A 40 6.08 2.07 -0.38
CA LEU A 40 6.70 0.75 -0.25
C LEU A 40 8.13 0.72 -0.76
N PHE A 41 8.43 1.45 -1.84
CA PHE A 41 9.78 1.59 -2.35
C PHE A 41 10.70 2.29 -1.35
N ASP A 42 10.23 3.37 -0.71
CA ASP A 42 10.97 4.03 0.36
C ASP A 42 11.22 3.09 1.56
N CYS A 43 10.18 2.38 2.02
CA CYS A 43 10.30 1.41 3.10
C CYS A 43 11.32 0.31 2.76
N HIS A 44 11.27 -0.22 1.53
CA HIS A 44 12.21 -1.23 1.06
C HIS A 44 13.66 -0.72 1.09
N ARG A 45 13.89 0.51 0.60
CA ARG A 45 15.23 1.14 0.60
C ARG A 45 15.78 1.38 2.00
N ASN A 46 14.90 1.69 2.96
CA ASN A 46 15.25 1.96 4.34
C ASN A 46 15.21 0.71 5.25
N HIS A 47 14.97 -0.47 4.69
CA HIS A 47 14.80 -1.72 5.43
C HIS A 47 13.71 -1.66 6.52
N VAL A 48 12.64 -0.91 6.26
CA VAL A 48 11.50 -0.73 7.16
C VAL A 48 10.45 -1.81 6.90
N PRO A 49 10.01 -2.57 7.92
CA PRO A 49 9.06 -3.66 7.76
C PRO A 49 7.63 -3.14 7.57
N VAL A 50 7.13 -3.17 6.33
CA VAL A 50 5.74 -2.80 6.00
C VAL A 50 5.07 -3.89 5.16
N LEU A 51 3.83 -4.24 5.52
CA LEU A 51 2.93 -5.09 4.75
C LEU A 51 1.86 -4.26 4.05
N ALA A 52 1.76 -4.39 2.73
CA ALA A 52 0.68 -3.79 1.95
C ALA A 52 -0.39 -4.81 1.58
N ILE A 53 -1.65 -4.47 1.85
CA ILE A 53 -2.83 -5.22 1.38
C ILE A 53 -3.42 -4.45 0.20
N ALA A 54 -3.03 -4.87 -1.01
CA ALA A 54 -3.58 -4.32 -2.24
C ALA A 54 -4.80 -5.15 -2.69
N ALA A 55 -5.98 -4.57 -2.64
CA ALA A 55 -7.15 -5.21 -3.21
C ALA A 55 -7.03 -5.25 -4.74
N HIS A 56 -7.58 -6.30 -5.33
CA HIS A 56 -7.66 -6.51 -6.77
C HIS A 56 -9.10 -6.89 -7.16
N ILE A 57 -9.43 -6.72 -8.43
CA ILE A 57 -10.72 -7.17 -8.96
C ILE A 57 -10.86 -8.69 -8.83
N PRO A 58 -12.09 -9.22 -8.78
CA PRO A 58 -12.31 -10.64 -8.88
C PRO A 58 -11.59 -11.20 -10.11
N SER A 59 -10.92 -12.34 -9.97
CA SER A 59 -10.08 -12.90 -11.04
C SER A 59 -10.88 -13.21 -12.32
N SER A 60 -12.17 -13.48 -12.20
CA SER A 60 -13.09 -13.69 -13.32
C SER A 60 -13.36 -12.44 -14.16
N GLU A 61 -13.12 -11.25 -13.59
CA GLU A 61 -13.37 -9.95 -14.22
C GLU A 61 -12.10 -9.35 -14.86
N ILE A 62 -10.96 -10.06 -14.79
CA ILE A 62 -9.73 -9.59 -15.41
C ILE A 62 -9.89 -9.59 -16.95
N GLY A 63 -9.78 -8.41 -17.55
CA GLY A 63 -9.94 -8.22 -18.99
C GLY A 63 -11.39 -8.06 -19.46
N SER A 64 -12.38 -8.07 -18.55
CA SER A 64 -13.80 -7.85 -18.91
C SER A 64 -14.17 -6.37 -19.10
N GLY A 65 -13.24 -5.44 -18.87
CA GLY A 65 -13.53 -4.01 -18.80
C GLY A 65 -14.23 -3.61 -17.48
N TYR A 66 -14.06 -4.43 -16.44
CA TYR A 66 -14.53 -4.13 -15.09
C TYR A 66 -13.75 -2.90 -14.55
N PHE A 67 -14.50 -1.83 -14.29
CA PHE A 67 -14.15 -0.43 -13.95
C PHE A 67 -14.45 0.61 -15.03
#